data_AF-A0A9E8D8Y1-F1
#
_entry.id   AF-A0A9E8D8Y1-F1
#
_cell.length_a   1.000
_cell.length_b   1.000
_cell.length_c   1.000
_cell.angle_alpha   90.00
_cell.angle_beta   90.00
_cell.angle_gamma   90.00
#
_symmetry.space_group_name_H-M   'P 1'
#
loop_
_entity.id
_entity.type
_entity.pdbx_description
1 polymer ?
#
loop_
_entity_poly.entity_id
_entity_poly.type
_entity_poly.pdbx_seq_one_letter_code
_entity_poly.pdbx_strand_id
1 'polypeptide(L)' 'MKLEIGRWGLGVAIRYFELRLFLGDFYLKIPGRLEVAWNSTGRYVDRIERKRGES' A
#
# COMPACT_ATOMS: atom_id res chain seq x y z
N MET A 1 6.61 6.78 -12.22
CA MET A 1 6.53 5.31 -12.04
C MET A 1 7.89 4.87 -11.55
N LYS A 2 7.96 4.23 -10.38
CA LYS A 2 9.21 3.74 -9.79
C LYS A 2 9.03 2.24 -9.54
N LEU A 3 9.98 1.45 -10.03
CA LEU A 3 10.04 0.01 -9.84
C LEU A 3 11.36 -0.30 -9.14
N GLU A 4 11.29 -0.93 -7.97
CA GLU A 4 12.44 -1.33 -7.19
C GLU A 4 12.36 -2.84 -6.99
N ILE A 5 13.33 -3.56 -7.53
CA ILE A 5 13.44 -5.02 -7.39
C ILE A 5 14.72 -5.27 -6.60
N GLY A 6 14.58 -5.69 -5.36
CA GLY A 6 15.69 -6.04 -4.49
C GLY A 6 15.77 -7.54 -4.28
N ARG A 7 16.91 -8.01 -3.76
CA ARG A 7 17.14 -9.44 -3.42
C ARG A 7 16.03 -10.05 -2.53
N TRP A 8 15.32 -9.20 -1.79
CA TRP A 8 14.36 -9.60 -0.77
C TRP A 8 12.95 -9.06 -1.00
N GLY A 9 12.68 -8.49 -2.17
CA GLY A 9 11.38 -7.88 -2.39
C GLY A 9 11.20 -7.05 -3.65
N LEU A 10 9.96 -6.58 -3.79
CA LEU A 10 9.46 -5.78 -4.90
C LEU A 10 8.73 -4.54 -4.36
N GLY A 11 9.12 -3.37 -4.84
CA GLY A 11 8.43 -2.10 -4.65
C GLY A 11 7.94 -1.55 -5.99
N VAL A 12 6.64 -1.29 -6.11
CA VAL A 12 6.03 -0.64 -7.28
C VAL A 12 5.28 0.60 -6.82
N ALA A 13 5.71 1.77 -7.30
CA ALA A 13 5.03 3.03 -7.05
C ALA A 13 4.58 3.68 -8.38
N ILE A 14 3.27 3.80 -8.57
CA ILE A 14 2.64 4.42 -9.76
C ILE A 14 1.76 5.57 -9.32
N ARG A 15 2.30 6.79 -9.43
CA ARG A 15 1.62 8.06 -9.10
C ARG A 15 1.20 8.12 -7.63
N TYR A 16 0.06 7.53 -7.31
CA TYR A 16 -0.54 7.50 -5.98
C TYR A 16 -0.80 6.07 -5.48
N PHE A 17 -0.60 5.08 -6.36
CA PHE A 17 -0.62 3.66 -6.04
C PHE A 17 0.75 3.23 -5.53
N GLU A 18 0.79 2.50 -4.43
CA GLU A 18 2.02 1.94 -3.89
C GLU A 18 1.80 0.47 -3.51
N LEU A 19 2.71 -0.39 -3.94
CA LEU A 19 2.80 -1.78 -3.54
C LEU A 19 4.23 -2.05 -3.07
N ARG A 20 4.41 -2.56 -1.87
CA ARG A 20 5.70 -3.03 -1.36
C ARG A 20 5.55 -4.44 -0.80
N LEU A 21 6.45 -5.31 -1.20
CA LEU A 21 6.56 -6.70 -0.78
C LEU A 21 8.01 -6.92 -0.40
N PHE A 22 8.37 -6.86 0.89
CA PHE A 22 9.76 -7.02 1.33
C PHE A 22 9.82 -7.93 2.56
N LEU A 23 10.65 -8.98 2.52
CA LEU A 23 10.94 -9.84 3.67
C LEU A 23 9.69 -10.37 4.43
N GLY A 24 8.59 -10.63 3.71
CA GLY A 24 7.31 -11.07 4.31
C GLY A 24 6.37 -9.95 4.72
N ASP A 25 6.81 -8.70 4.64
CA ASP A 25 5.97 -7.52 4.82
C ASP A 25 5.28 -7.16 3.51
N PHE A 26 3.98 -6.90 3.60
CA PHE A 26 3.12 -6.46 2.51
C PHE A 26 2.54 -5.09 2.83
N TYR A 27 2.70 -4.15 1.91
CA TYR A 27 2.05 -2.84 1.97
C TYR A 27 1.41 -2.54 0.63
N LEU A 28 0.14 -2.13 0.66
CA LEU A 28 -0.65 -1.77 -0.51
C LEU A 28 -1.44 -0.51 -0.22
N LYS A 29 -1.20 0.54 -1.00
CA LYS A 29 -1.94 1.79 -0.97
C LYS A 29 -2.64 2.00 -2.31
N ILE A 30 -3.96 1.96 -2.29
CA ILE A 30 -4.84 2.35 -3.40
C ILE A 30 -5.53 3.67 -3.02
N PRO A 31 -5.12 4.78 -3.63
CA PRO A 31 -5.54 6.13 -3.26
C PRO A 31 -7.05 6.31 -3.45
N GLY A 32 -7.72 6.79 -2.40
CA GLY A 32 -9.18 7.00 -2.40
C GLY A 32 -10.00 5.71 -2.42
N ARG A 33 -9.39 4.56 -2.08
CA ARG A 33 -10.11 3.29 -1.96
C ARG A 33 -9.70 2.47 -0.74
N LEU A 34 -8.40 2.23 -0.55
CA LEU A 34 -7.93 1.23 0.40
C LEU A 34 -6.45 1.43 0.74
N GLU A 35 -6.10 1.26 2.01
CA GLU A 35 -4.73 1.12 2.48
C GLU A 35 -4.62 -0.15 3.33
N VAL A 36 -3.66 -1.01 3.01
CA VAL A 36 -3.41 -2.28 3.70
C VAL A 36 -1.93 -2.37 4.04
N ALA A 37 -1.62 -2.73 5.27
CA ALA A 37 -0.29 -3.14 5.69
C ALA A 37 -0.39 -4.48 6.42
N TRP A 38 0.56 -5.38 6.19
CA TRP A 38 0.68 -6.64 6.90
C TRP A 38 2.16 -6.91 7.13
N ASN A 39 2.56 -7.06 8.38
CA ASN A 39 3.90 -7.48 8.76
C ASN A 39 3.84 -8.52 9.90
N SER A 40 4.99 -8.88 10.43
CA SER A 40 5.10 -9.80 11.58
C SER A 40 4.45 -9.28 12.87
N THR A 41 4.26 -7.97 12.99
CA THR A 41 3.66 -7.32 14.17
C THR A 41 2.13 -7.28 14.09
N GLY A 42 1.56 -7.32 12.89
CA GLY A 42 0.13 -7.38 12.70
C GLY A 42 -0.35 -6.97 11.31
N ARG A 43 -1.67 -6.79 11.20
CA ARG A 43 -2.35 -6.38 9.97
C ARG A 43 -3.13 -5.09 10.22
N TYR A 44 -2.96 -4.13 9.32
CA TYR A 44 -3.71 -2.90 9.22
C TYR A 44 -4.50 -2.90 7.92
N VAL A 45 -5.78 -2.53 7.99
CA VAL A 45 -6.66 -2.38 6.83
C VAL A 45 -7.52 -1.16 7.08
N ASP A 46 -7.38 -0.16 6.21
CA ASP A 46 -8.20 1.05 6.23
C ASP A 46 -8.85 1.25 4.87
N ARG A 47 -10.17 1.37 4.86
CA ARG A 47 -10.90 1.69 3.65
C ARG A 47 -10.96 3.20 3.54
N ILE A 48 -10.16 3.77 2.65
CA ILE A 48 -10.21 5.18 2.31
C ILE A 48 -11.50 5.43 1.52
N GLU A 49 -12.63 5.51 2.21
CA GLU A 49 -13.83 6.09 1.63
C GLU A 49 -13.54 7.56 1.39
N ARG A 50 -13.58 7.99 0.12
CA ARG A 50 -13.73 9.41 -0.14
C ARG A 50 -15.04 9.81 0.52
N LYS A 51 -14.99 10.51 1.67
CA LYS A 51 -16.08 11.38 2.10
C LYS A 51 -16.30 12.41 0.99
N ARG A 52 -17.07 12.04 -0.02
CA ARG A 52 -17.64 12.95 -1.00
C ARG A 52 -18.85 13.58 -0.32
N GLY A 53 -18.62 14.66 0.42
CA GLY A 53 -19.67 15.47 1.04
C GLY A 53 -19.58 15.50 2.55
N GLU A 54 -18.80 16.43 3.07
CA GLU A 54 -19.26 17.28 4.18
C GLU A 54 -19.35 18.70 3.58
N SER A 55 -20.52 19.31 3.78
CA SER A 55 -21.10 20.48 3.11
C SER A 55 -20.22 21.71 2.93
#